data_AF-A0A355UR95-F1
#
_entry.id   AF-A0A355UR95-F1
#
_cell.length_a   1.000
_cell.length_b   1.000
_cell.length_c   1.000
_cell.angle_alpha   90.00
_cell.angle_beta   90.00
_cell.angle_gamma   90.00
#
_symmetry.space_group_name_H-M   'P 1'
#
loop_
_entity.id
_entity.type
_entity.pdbx_description
1 polymer ?
#
loop_
_entity_poly.entity_id
_entity_poly.type
_entity_poly.pdbx_seq_one_letter_code
_entity_poly.pdbx_strand_id
1 'polypeptide(L)'
;MVLSILLAAAAPSSATTIYLSDGSSFKGDILKQNAEVIILKTSIGELALQKSKILRVSDDLSITTAGNRLPVALKDPAMSAGLSVLLPGLGHFYNGDMAKGCLLSGATCLFAFIPVTALFVASGNGNPLDPQTTTTLFSVFSALGLTAMIYGIVDAYREADQMNQRVQ
;
A
#
# COMPACT_ATOMS: atom_id res chain seq x y z
N MET A 1 23.89 -27.06 6.19
CA MET A 1 24.03 -26.45 4.85
C MET A 1 22.89 -25.46 4.67
N VAL A 2 23.17 -24.16 4.77
CA VAL A 2 22.16 -23.11 4.51
C VAL A 2 22.43 -22.57 3.11
N LEU A 3 21.45 -22.75 2.22
CA LEU A 3 21.51 -22.38 0.81
C LEU A 3 21.09 -20.91 0.67
N SER A 4 22.05 -20.02 0.41
CA SER A 4 21.78 -18.61 0.12
C SER A 4 21.40 -18.45 -1.35
N ILE A 5 20.14 -18.12 -1.63
CA ILE A 5 19.69 -17.72 -2.97
C ILE A 5 19.98 -16.22 -3.13
N LEU A 6 20.94 -15.90 -3.99
CA LEU A 6 21.25 -14.54 -4.41
C LEU A 6 20.23 -14.13 -5.49
N LEU A 7 19.23 -13.33 -5.11
CA LEU A 7 18.23 -12.80 -6.04
C LEU A 7 18.83 -11.58 -6.75
N ALA A 8 19.24 -11.74 -8.00
CA ALA A 8 19.65 -10.64 -8.86
C ALA A 8 18.40 -9.83 -9.26
N ALA A 9 18.24 -8.65 -8.67
CA ALA A 9 17.22 -7.69 -9.08
C ALA A 9 17.60 -7.13 -10.47
N ALA A 10 16.93 -7.58 -11.51
CA ALA A 10 16.96 -6.92 -12.81
C ALA A 10 16.30 -5.53 -12.65
N ALA A 11 17.05 -4.47 -12.93
CA ALA A 11 16.52 -3.11 -12.91
C ALA A 11 15.41 -2.98 -13.98
N PRO A 12 14.21 -2.47 -13.64
CA PRO A 12 13.20 -2.17 -14.64
C PRO A 12 13.67 -0.99 -15.51
N SER A 13 13.75 -1.20 -16.83
CA SER A 13 13.96 -0.11 -17.79
C SER A 13 12.68 0.72 -17.91
N SER A 14 12.81 2.00 -17.62
CA SER A 14 11.72 2.94 -17.36
C SER A 14 11.01 3.46 -18.59
N ALA A 15 10.18 2.63 -19.20
CA ALA A 15 9.43 3.03 -20.39
C ALA A 15 8.44 4.18 -20.08
N THR A 16 8.65 5.33 -20.72
CA THR A 16 7.81 6.55 -20.61
C THR A 16 6.68 6.52 -21.63
N THR A 17 5.46 6.92 -21.25
CA THR A 17 4.31 7.03 -22.17
C THR A 17 3.94 8.49 -22.42
N ILE A 18 3.99 8.92 -23.67
CA ILE A 18 3.61 10.28 -24.10
C ILE A 18 2.23 10.25 -24.76
N TYR A 19 1.30 11.08 -24.28
CA TYR A 19 -0.02 11.30 -24.85
C TYR A 19 -0.05 12.59 -25.66
N LEU A 20 -0.52 12.51 -26.90
CA LEU A 20 -0.61 13.62 -27.84
C LEU A 20 -2.03 14.20 -27.90
N SER A 21 -2.15 15.43 -28.40
CA SER A 21 -3.41 16.17 -28.54
C SER A 21 -4.43 15.54 -29.50
N ASP A 22 -3.98 14.67 -30.39
CA ASP A 22 -4.83 13.89 -31.30
C ASP A 22 -5.38 12.60 -30.66
N GLY A 23 -5.03 12.32 -29.41
CA GLY A 23 -5.42 11.11 -28.68
C GLY A 23 -4.48 9.92 -28.89
N SER A 24 -3.43 10.05 -29.70
CA SER A 24 -2.42 9.01 -29.87
C SER A 24 -1.45 8.93 -28.68
N SER A 25 -0.92 7.73 -28.41
CA SER A 25 0.01 7.50 -27.31
C SER A 25 1.24 6.71 -27.75
N PHE A 26 2.43 7.16 -27.34
CA PHE A 26 3.70 6.53 -27.67
C PHE A 26 4.45 6.11 -26.42
N LYS A 27 4.86 4.84 -26.35
CA LYS A 27 5.66 4.30 -25.24
C LYS A 27 7.11 4.12 -25.69
N GLY A 28 8.05 4.65 -24.92
CA GLY A 28 9.48 4.58 -25.22
C GLY A 28 10.35 5.27 -24.19
N ASP A 29 11.67 5.20 -24.37
CA ASP A 29 12.63 5.87 -23.50
C ASP A 29 12.97 7.25 -24.06
N ILE A 30 13.02 8.29 -23.22
CA ILE A 30 13.42 9.62 -23.68
C ILE A 30 14.94 9.65 -23.85
N LEU A 31 15.41 9.76 -25.10
CA LEU A 31 16.85 9.87 -25.41
C LEU A 31 17.35 11.29 -25.29
N LYS A 32 16.54 12.28 -25.68
CA LYS A 32 16.93 13.69 -25.70
C LYS A 32 15.72 14.60 -25.57
N GLN A 33 15.86 15.67 -24.79
CA GLN A 33 14.83 16.68 -24.60
C GLN A 33 15.40 18.08 -24.84
N ASN A 34 14.91 18.76 -25.87
CA ASN A 34 15.20 20.17 -26.14
C ASN A 34 13.98 21.05 -25.78
N ALA A 35 14.11 22.37 -25.91
CA ALA A 35 13.02 23.32 -25.65
C ALA A 35 11.79 23.09 -26.54
N GLU A 36 12.00 22.59 -27.77
CA GLU A 36 10.94 22.44 -28.77
C GLU A 36 10.57 20.98 -29.08
N VAL A 37 11.50 20.04 -28.91
CA VAL A 37 11.36 18.65 -29.38
C VAL A 37 11.82 17.64 -28.32
N ILE A 38 11.11 16.52 -28.21
CA ILE A 38 11.47 15.34 -27.43
C ILE A 38 11.77 14.19 -28.40
N ILE A 39 12.92 13.53 -28.25
CA ILE A 39 13.29 12.33 -29.01
C ILE A 39 13.02 11.11 -28.12
N LEU A 40 12.07 10.28 -28.53
CA LEU A 40 11.70 9.02 -27.90
C LEU A 40 12.31 7.86 -28.66
N LYS A 41 12.91 6.89 -27.96
CA LYS A 41 13.24 5.58 -28.51
C LYS A 41 12.06 4.64 -28.29
N THR A 42 11.33 4.38 -29.37
CA THR A 42 10.25 3.40 -29.38
C THR A 42 10.77 2.05 -29.90
N SER A 43 9.99 0.98 -29.76
CA SER A 43 10.33 -0.35 -30.33
C SER A 43 10.46 -0.34 -31.85
N ILE A 44 9.94 0.70 -32.51
CA ILE A 44 9.88 0.87 -33.97
C ILE A 44 10.96 1.84 -34.48
N GLY A 45 11.70 2.50 -33.58
CA GLY A 45 12.75 3.47 -33.91
C GLY A 45 12.68 4.75 -33.08
N GLU A 46 13.47 5.74 -33.47
CA GLU A 46 13.50 7.06 -32.85
C GLU A 46 12.38 7.95 -33.38
N LEU A 47 11.60 8.53 -32.47
CA LEU A 47 10.47 9.39 -32.78
C LEU A 47 10.70 10.79 -32.19
N ALA A 48 10.78 11.79 -33.05
CA ALA A 48 10.86 13.19 -32.65
C ALA A 48 9.44 13.77 -32.53
N LEU A 49 9.01 14.08 -31.30
CA LEU A 49 7.73 14.71 -31.00
C LEU A 49 7.91 16.18 -30.63
N GLN A 50 7.10 17.06 -31.22
CA GLN A 50 7.05 18.46 -30.83
C GLN A 50 6.28 18.62 -29.51
N LYS A 51 6.83 19.40 -28.58
CA LYS A 51 6.21 19.64 -27.26
C LYS A 51 4.84 20.30 -27.36
N SER A 52 4.61 21.12 -28.38
CA SER A 52 3.33 21.80 -28.63
C SER A 52 2.15 20.84 -28.83
N LYS A 53 2.42 19.58 -29.21
CA LYS A 53 1.39 18.55 -29.44
C LYS A 53 1.22 17.60 -28.26
N ILE A 54 2.03 17.74 -27.20
CA ILE A 54 2.00 16.84 -26.06
C ILE A 54 0.95 17.33 -25.06
N LEU A 55 -0.08 16.52 -24.82
CA LEU A 55 -1.06 16.78 -23.77
C LEU A 55 -0.53 16.38 -22.39
N ARG A 56 0.12 15.22 -22.30
CA ARG A 56 0.57 14.66 -21.03
C ARG A 56 1.75 13.70 -21.25
N VAL A 57 2.75 13.77 -20.39
CA VAL A 57 3.82 12.77 -20.29
C VAL A 57 3.57 11.99 -18.99
N SER A 58 3.52 10.67 -19.08
CA SER A 58 3.38 9.77 -17.94
C SER A 58 4.58 8.85 -17.91
N ASP A 59 5.50 9.12 -17.00
CA ASP A 59 6.60 8.22 -16.71
C ASP A 59 6.02 7.07 -15.89
N ASP A 60 5.94 5.87 -16.47
CA ASP A 60 5.41 4.68 -15.80
C ASP A 60 6.45 4.05 -14.85
N LEU A 61 7.33 4.91 -14.30
CA LEU A 61 8.37 4.55 -13.37
C LEU A 61 8.03 5.13 -12.01
N SER A 62 7.69 4.24 -11.07
CA SER A 62 7.79 4.41 -9.61
C SER A 62 7.43 5.81 -9.11
N ILE A 63 6.22 5.96 -8.56
CA ILE A 63 5.86 7.10 -7.71
C ILE A 63 6.75 7.07 -6.46
N THR A 64 8.00 7.49 -6.60
CA THR A 64 8.94 7.75 -5.53
C THR A 64 9.88 8.87 -5.99
N THR A 65 9.44 10.09 -5.71
CA THR A 65 10.29 11.27 -5.42
C THR A 65 10.95 12.00 -6.59
N ALA A 66 10.32 13.09 -7.04
CA ALA A 66 10.91 14.44 -7.07
C ALA A 66 9.95 15.49 -7.66
N GLY A 67 9.61 16.51 -6.87
CA GLY A 67 9.37 17.85 -7.40
C GLY A 67 7.97 18.26 -7.86
N ASN A 68 7.07 17.34 -8.18
CA ASN A 68 5.65 17.67 -8.40
C ASN A 68 4.80 16.89 -7.41
N ARG A 69 4.58 17.49 -6.22
CA ARG A 69 3.47 17.05 -5.36
C ARG A 69 2.20 17.30 -6.16
N LEU A 70 1.64 16.25 -6.76
CA LEU A 70 0.19 16.19 -6.96
C LEU A 70 -0.40 16.65 -5.62
N PRO A 71 -1.40 17.56 -5.63
CA PRO A 71 -1.96 18.09 -4.39
C PRO A 71 -2.23 16.90 -3.49
N VAL A 72 -1.53 16.82 -2.36
CA VAL A 72 -1.77 15.77 -1.37
C VAL A 72 -3.23 15.96 -1.01
N ALA A 73 -4.09 15.08 -1.51
CA ALA A 73 -5.51 15.17 -1.27
C ALA A 73 -5.66 15.18 0.26
N LEU A 74 -6.18 16.28 0.79
CA LEU A 74 -6.47 16.42 2.21
C LEU A 74 -7.25 15.18 2.62
N LYS A 75 -6.66 14.36 3.49
CA LYS A 75 -7.25 13.11 3.94
C LYS A 75 -8.13 13.42 5.12
N ASP A 76 -9.38 12.96 5.11
CA ASP A 76 -10.24 13.17 6.26
C ASP A 76 -9.83 12.22 7.40
N PRO A 77 -9.34 12.73 8.55
CA PRO A 77 -8.94 11.88 9.68
C PRO A 77 -10.11 11.06 10.24
N ALA A 78 -11.33 11.58 10.18
CA ALA A 78 -12.52 10.88 10.65
C ALA A 78 -12.85 9.69 9.74
N MET A 79 -12.67 9.84 8.42
CA MET A 79 -12.83 8.73 7.47
C MET A 79 -11.76 7.64 7.69
N SER A 80 -10.51 8.03 7.94
CA SER A 80 -9.43 7.09 8.26
C SER A 80 -9.72 6.29 9.54
N ALA A 81 -10.16 6.98 10.60
CA ALA A 81 -10.58 6.34 11.85
C ALA A 81 -11.80 5.42 11.65
N GLY A 82 -12.82 5.89 10.93
CA GLY A 82 -14.03 5.12 10.64
C GLY A 82 -13.74 3.84 9.86
N LEU A 83 -12.81 3.89 8.89
CA LEU A 83 -12.34 2.71 8.18
C LEU A 83 -11.63 1.71 9.11
N SER A 84 -10.78 2.18 10.02
CA SER A 84 -10.14 1.34 11.04
C SER A 84 -11.13 0.74 12.05
N VAL A 85 -12.27 1.39 12.32
CA VAL A 85 -13.35 0.81 13.15
C VAL A 85 -14.01 -0.36 12.45
N LEU A 86 -14.28 -0.23 11.15
CA LEU A 86 -14.97 -1.28 10.38
C LEU A 86 -14.08 -2.51 10.18
N LEU A 87 -12.82 -2.29 9.80
CA LEU A 87 -11.83 -3.34 9.64
C LEU A 87 -10.46 -2.81 10.13
N PRO A 88 -9.92 -3.36 11.22
CA PRO A 88 -8.63 -2.92 11.74
C PRO A 88 -7.54 -3.05 10.67
N GLY A 89 -6.82 -1.95 10.45
CA GLY A 89 -5.82 -1.79 9.40
C GLY A 89 -6.29 -1.01 8.17
N LEU A 90 -7.59 -0.89 7.89
CA LEU A 90 -8.09 -0.15 6.71
C LEU A 90 -7.80 1.36 6.73
N GLY A 91 -7.79 2.00 7.91
CA GLY A 91 -7.40 3.41 8.00
C GLY A 91 -5.96 3.64 7.53
N HIS A 92 -5.04 2.73 7.80
CA HIS A 92 -3.66 2.83 7.31
C HIS A 92 -3.56 2.60 5.79
N PHE A 93 -4.38 1.71 5.22
CA PHE A 93 -4.49 1.56 3.76
C PHE A 93 -4.99 2.85 3.10
N TYR A 94 -5.99 3.52 3.70
CA TYR A 94 -6.46 4.84 3.26
C TYR A 94 -5.36 5.92 3.38
N ASN A 95 -4.58 5.87 4.47
CA ASN A 95 -3.43 6.75 4.66
C ASN A 95 -2.26 6.44 3.71
N GLY A 96 -2.26 5.28 3.06
CA GLY A 96 -1.20 4.84 2.14
C GLY A 96 -0.06 4.10 2.83
N ASP A 97 -0.15 3.86 4.14
CA ASP A 97 0.81 3.05 4.89
C ASP A 97 0.41 1.57 4.84
N MET A 98 0.81 0.91 3.75
CA MET A 98 0.52 -0.50 3.49
C MET A 98 1.15 -1.42 4.54
N ALA A 99 2.33 -1.06 5.08
CA ALA A 99 3.05 -1.90 6.04
C ALA A 99 2.30 -1.98 7.37
N LYS A 100 1.88 -0.82 7.91
CA LYS A 100 1.06 -0.78 9.14
C LYS A 100 -0.31 -1.39 8.93
N GLY A 101 -0.95 -1.15 7.79
CA GLY A 101 -2.24 -1.74 7.44
C GLY A 101 -2.20 -3.27 7.45
N CYS A 102 -1.21 -3.86 6.78
CA CYS A 102 -1.00 -5.31 6.78
C CYS A 102 -0.66 -5.85 8.17
N LEU A 103 0.18 -5.16 8.94
CA LEU A 103 0.58 -5.60 10.28
C LEU A 103 -0.60 -5.62 11.25
N LEU A 104 -1.40 -4.56 11.30
CA LEU A 104 -2.56 -4.48 12.20
C LEU A 104 -3.70 -5.42 11.78
N SER A 105 -3.97 -5.51 10.47
CA SER A 105 -4.96 -6.44 9.94
C SER A 105 -4.54 -7.90 10.21
N GLY A 106 -3.27 -8.23 9.94
CA GLY A 106 -2.69 -9.54 10.22
C GLY A 106 -2.72 -9.89 11.70
N ALA A 107 -2.33 -8.97 12.58
CA ALA A 107 -2.37 -9.16 14.02
C ALA A 107 -3.80 -9.44 14.51
N THR A 108 -4.79 -8.67 14.03
CA THR A 108 -6.18 -8.86 14.44
C THR A 108 -6.73 -10.21 13.97
N CYS A 109 -6.39 -10.62 12.74
CA CYS A 109 -6.70 -11.96 12.25
C CYS A 109 -6.06 -13.04 13.15
N LEU A 110 -4.80 -12.91 13.53
CA LEU A 110 -4.14 -13.88 14.41
C LEU A 110 -4.84 -13.97 15.77
N PHE A 111 -5.18 -12.84 16.38
CA PHE A 111 -5.89 -12.84 17.66
C PHE A 111 -7.27 -13.53 17.58
N ALA A 112 -7.97 -13.41 16.44
CA ALA A 112 -9.23 -14.11 16.22
C ALA A 112 -9.04 -15.61 15.92
N PHE A 113 -8.00 -15.98 15.16
CA PHE A 113 -7.81 -17.35 14.68
C PHE A 113 -7.14 -18.29 15.69
N ILE A 114 -6.24 -17.80 16.54
CA ILE A 114 -5.55 -18.63 17.54
C ILE A 114 -6.52 -19.36 18.49
N PRO A 115 -7.49 -18.71 19.16
CA PRO A 115 -8.40 -19.42 20.06
C PRO A 115 -9.30 -20.42 19.32
N VAL A 116 -9.73 -20.09 18.10
CA VAL A 116 -10.56 -20.99 17.27
C VAL A 116 -9.78 -22.22 16.85
N THR A 117 -8.56 -22.05 16.34
CA THR A 117 -7.70 -23.17 15.92
C THR A 117 -7.31 -24.06 17.10
N ALA A 118 -7.00 -23.49 18.27
CA ALA A 118 -6.73 -24.25 19.49
C ALA A 118 -7.94 -25.13 19.89
N LEU A 119 -9.16 -24.58 19.80
CA LEU A 119 -10.38 -25.32 20.10
C LEU A 119 -10.62 -26.47 19.10
N PHE A 120 -10.46 -26.20 17.80
CA PHE A 120 -10.62 -27.21 16.74
C PHE A 120 -9.60 -28.36 16.89
N VAL A 121 -8.34 -28.05 17.16
CA VAL A 121 -7.29 -29.06 17.35
C VAL A 121 -7.54 -29.91 18.60
N ALA A 122 -7.91 -29.29 19.71
CA ALA A 122 -8.25 -30.00 20.95
C ALA A 122 -9.44 -30.96 20.77
N SER A 123 -10.49 -30.48 20.10
CA SER A 123 -11.67 -31.30 19.78
C SER A 123 -11.33 -32.45 18.83
N GLY A 124 -10.50 -32.22 17.81
CA GLY A 124 -10.11 -33.25 16.84
C GLY A 124 -9.27 -34.37 17.44
N ASN A 125 -8.49 -34.07 18.48
CA ASN A 125 -7.65 -35.04 19.18
C ASN A 125 -8.39 -35.83 20.29
N GLY A 126 -9.70 -35.60 20.47
CA GLY A 126 -10.49 -36.24 21.53
C GLY A 126 -10.17 -35.75 22.95
N ASN A 127 -9.41 -34.65 23.08
CA ASN A 127 -9.02 -34.03 24.34
C ASN A 127 -9.58 -32.60 24.37
N PRO A 128 -10.89 -32.42 24.61
CA PRO A 128 -11.48 -31.09 24.64
C PRO A 128 -10.82 -30.25 25.74
N LEU A 129 -10.58 -28.97 25.44
CA LEU A 129 -10.13 -28.01 26.45
C LEU A 129 -11.17 -27.92 27.55
N ASP A 130 -10.71 -27.79 28.80
CA ASP A 130 -11.63 -27.52 29.89
C ASP A 130 -12.32 -26.15 29.69
N PRO A 131 -13.53 -25.97 30.23
CA PRO A 131 -14.29 -24.73 30.04
C PRO A 131 -13.58 -23.48 30.56
N GLN A 132 -12.77 -23.58 31.62
CA GLN A 132 -12.05 -22.43 32.17
C GLN A 132 -10.91 -22.01 31.26
N THR A 133 -10.13 -22.95 30.72
CA THR A 133 -9.06 -22.67 29.75
C THR A 133 -9.62 -22.08 28.46
N THR A 134 -10.74 -22.61 27.97
CA THR A 134 -11.41 -22.07 26.77
C THR A 134 -11.84 -20.61 27.01
N THR A 135 -12.51 -20.34 28.12
CA THR A 135 -12.96 -18.98 28.46
C THR A 135 -11.78 -18.02 28.64
N THR A 136 -10.71 -18.48 29.30
CA THR A 136 -9.50 -17.70 29.53
C THR A 136 -8.83 -17.34 28.20
N LEU A 137 -8.64 -18.31 27.30
CA LEU A 137 -8.08 -18.08 25.97
C LEU A 137 -8.90 -17.03 25.18
N PHE A 138 -10.22 -17.21 25.08
CA PHE A 138 -11.06 -16.26 24.36
C PHE A 138 -11.01 -14.87 24.97
N SER A 139 -11.07 -14.74 26.30
CA SER A 139 -11.03 -13.45 26.98
C SER A 139 -9.70 -12.70 26.77
N VAL A 140 -8.57 -13.39 26.89
CA VAL A 140 -7.23 -12.80 26.69
C VAL A 140 -7.04 -12.35 25.25
N PHE A 141 -7.32 -13.23 24.29
CA PHE A 141 -7.14 -12.90 22.87
C PHE A 141 -8.12 -11.82 22.39
N SER A 142 -9.35 -11.82 22.91
CA SER A 142 -10.32 -10.75 22.62
C SER A 142 -9.89 -9.41 23.21
N ALA A 143 -9.36 -9.40 24.45
CA ALA A 143 -8.84 -8.18 25.07
C ALA A 143 -7.63 -7.62 24.30
N LEU A 144 -6.71 -8.49 23.84
CA LEU A 144 -5.59 -8.10 22.99
C LEU A 144 -6.06 -7.56 21.64
N GLY A 145 -7.01 -8.23 20.99
CA GLY A 145 -7.60 -7.79 19.73
C GLY A 145 -8.29 -6.43 19.84
N LEU A 146 -9.07 -6.22 20.91
CA LEU A 146 -9.75 -4.95 21.15
C LEU A 146 -8.75 -3.83 21.44
N THR A 147 -7.69 -4.11 22.20
CA THR A 147 -6.61 -3.14 22.46
C THR A 147 -5.88 -2.75 21.17
N ALA A 148 -5.54 -3.73 20.33
CA ALA A 148 -4.91 -3.49 19.03
C ALA A 148 -5.83 -2.70 18.08
N MET A 149 -7.14 -2.96 18.12
CA MET A 149 -8.14 -2.23 17.36
C MET A 149 -8.21 -0.76 17.79
N ILE A 150 -8.34 -0.48 19.09
CA ILE A 150 -8.35 0.90 19.61
C ILE A 150 -7.06 1.63 19.23
N TYR A 151 -5.92 0.96 19.41
CA TYR A 151 -4.62 1.51 19.01
C TYR A 151 -4.59 1.87 17.52
N GLY A 152 -5.01 0.95 16.64
CA GLY A 152 -5.02 1.18 15.19
C GLY A 152 -5.98 2.30 14.75
N ILE A 153 -7.10 2.50 15.45
CA ILE A 153 -8.02 3.62 15.18
C ILE A 153 -7.35 4.96 15.52
N VAL A 154 -6.75 5.05 16.72
CA VAL A 154 -6.09 6.28 17.19
C VAL A 154 -4.86 6.60 16.34
N ASP A 155 -4.06 5.58 15.98
CA ASP A 155 -2.87 5.75 15.16
C ASP A 155 -3.23 6.18 13.74
N ALA A 156 -4.22 5.55 13.10
CA ALA A 156 -4.70 5.93 11.77
C ALA A 156 -5.24 7.37 11.73
N TYR A 157 -5.99 7.79 12.76
CA TYR A 157 -6.47 9.17 12.89
C TYR A 157 -5.30 10.17 12.97
N ARG A 158 -4.35 9.92 13.89
CA ARG A 158 -3.20 10.81 14.11
C ARG A 158 -2.33 10.91 12.87
N GLU A 159 -2.13 9.82 12.16
CA GLU A 159 -1.34 9.79 10.94
C GLU A 159 -2.01 10.59 9.82
N ALA A 160 -3.34 10.49 9.66
CA ALA A 160 -4.09 11.31 8.70
C ALA A 160 -4.00 12.82 9.03
N ASP A 161 -4.13 13.18 10.32
CA ASP A 161 -4.01 14.58 10.76
C ASP A 161 -2.59 15.14 10.53
N GLN A 162 -1.56 14.37 10.86
CA GLN A 162 -0.16 14.74 10.59
C GLN A 162 0.11 14.91 9.09
N MET A 163 -0.51 14.09 8.23
CA MET A 163 -0.39 14.25 6.78
C MET A 163 -0.97 15.58 6.32
N ASN A 164 -2.12 16.00 6.86
CA ASN A 164 -2.73 17.29 6.51
C ASN A 164 -1.89 18.48 6.99
N GLN A 165 -1.31 18.40 8.18
CA GLN A 165 -0.45 19.46 8.73
C GLN A 165 0.86 19.65 7.95
N ARG A 166 1.39 18.61 7.28
CA ARG A 166 2.62 18.70 6.47
C ARG A 166 2.42 19.34 5.09
N VAL A 167 1.16 19.57 4.72
CA VAL A 167 0.77 20.12 3.40
C VAL A 167 0.46 21.61 3.49
N GLN A 168 0.19 22.12 4.70
CA GLN A 168 0.03 23.54 5.02
C GLN A 168 1.37 24.21 5.31
#